data_AF-A0A556V266-F1
#
_entry.id   AF-A0A556V266-F1
#
_cell.length_a   1.000
_cell.length_b   1.000
_cell.length_c   1.000
_cell.angle_alpha   90.00
_cell.angle_beta   90.00
_cell.angle_gamma   90.00
#
_symmetry.space_group_name_H-M   'P 1'
#
loop_
_entity.id
_entity.type
_entity.pdbx_description
1 polymer ?
#
loop_
_entity_poly.entity_id
_entity_poly.type
_entity_poly.pdbx_seq_one_letter_code
_entity_poly.pdbx_strand_id
1 'polypeptide(L)'
;MGVGKDVHTFAFIMAEGPGDFICHMFWCEPNAASLSEAVQAACMLRYQKCLDARPPSSISCLPGPPADSVARRVGSSVKKGVQSLLGTFKRSGAQTP
;
A
#
# COMPACT_ATOMS: atom_id res chain seq x y z
N MET A 1 18.51 5.56 4.05
CA MET A 1 18.40 6.98 4.46
C MET A 1 18.55 7.06 5.95
N GLY A 2 19.02 8.18 6.50
CA GLY A 2 19.13 8.38 7.93
C GLY A 2 19.83 9.67 8.32
N VAL A 3 19.70 10.03 9.60
CA VAL A 3 20.48 11.09 10.25
C VAL A 3 21.86 10.52 10.61
N GLY A 4 22.91 11.30 10.40
CA GLY A 4 24.29 10.89 10.70
C GLY A 4 24.61 10.95 12.21
N LYS A 5 25.90 10.76 12.54
CA LYS A 5 26.39 10.95 13.91
C LYS A 5 26.17 12.39 14.39
N ASP A 6 26.28 13.35 13.47
CA ASP A 6 25.89 14.74 13.68
C ASP A 6 24.41 14.92 13.34
N VAL A 7 23.66 15.50 14.27
CA VAL A 7 22.20 15.70 14.18
C VAL A 7 21.77 16.62 13.03
N HIS A 8 22.68 17.44 12.51
CA HIS A 8 22.43 18.32 11.37
C HIS A 8 22.58 17.59 10.03
N THR A 9 23.23 16.42 10.03
CA THR A 9 23.50 15.67 8.81
C THR A 9 22.39 14.67 8.51
N PHE A 10 21.89 14.69 7.29
CA PHE A 10 20.99 13.66 6.77
C PHE A 10 21.46 13.19 5.40
N ALA A 11 21.32 11.90 5.14
CA ALA A 11 21.69 11.32 3.87
C ALA A 11 20.74 10.22 3.44
N PHE A 12 20.62 10.02 2.12
CA PHE A 12 20.00 8.85 1.55
C PHE A 12 20.77 8.34 0.35
N ILE A 13 20.63 7.04 0.08
CA ILE A 13 21.27 6.35 -1.04
C ILE A 13 20.20 6.12 -2.10
N MET A 14 20.48 6.58 -3.31
CA MET A 14 19.67 6.33 -4.49
C MET A 14 20.40 5.32 -5.38
N ALA A 15 19.67 4.34 -5.90
CA ALA A 15 20.18 3.49 -6.97
C ALA A 15 19.86 4.16 -8.31
N GLU A 16 20.89 4.58 -9.05
CA GLU A 16 20.74 5.09 -10.43
C GLU A 16 20.63 3.95 -11.44
N GLY A 17 21.20 2.79 -11.10
CA GLY A 17 21.12 1.56 -11.89
C GLY A 17 21.55 0.34 -11.09
N PRO A 18 21.49 -0.87 -11.68
CA PRO A 18 21.96 -2.08 -11.02
C PRO A 18 23.46 -1.98 -10.67
N GLY A 19 23.78 -1.94 -9.38
CA GLY A 19 25.16 -1.83 -8.90
C GLY A 19 25.72 -0.40 -8.89
N ASP A 20 24.95 0.62 -9.30
CA ASP A 20 25.34 2.02 -9.25
C ASP A 20 24.52 2.79 -8.22
N PHE A 21 25.20 3.45 -7.29
CA PHE A 21 24.60 4.06 -6.10
C PHE A 21 25.16 5.46 -5.87
N ILE A 22 24.27 6.43 -5.69
CA ILE A 22 24.61 7.80 -5.33
C ILE A 22 24.13 8.09 -3.92
N CYS A 23 25.02 8.65 -3.09
CA CYS A 23 24.68 9.17 -1.78
C CYS A 23 24.42 10.67 -1.87
N HIS A 24 23.22 11.11 -1.52
CA HIS A 24 22.89 12.53 -1.37
C HIS A 24 22.97 12.91 0.10
N MET A 25 23.71 13.97 0.40
CA MET A 25 23.95 14.45 1.76
C MET A 25 23.44 15.89 1.91
N PHE A 26 22.82 16.17 3.05
CA PHE A 26 22.25 17.46 3.40
C PHE A 26 22.75 17.87 4.78
N TRP A 27 22.95 19.18 4.92
CA TRP A 27 23.12 19.85 6.21
C TRP A 27 21.83 20.63 6.51
N CYS A 28 21.26 20.41 7.68
CA CYS A 28 19.96 20.94 8.07
C CYS A 28 20.05 21.73 9.38
N GLU A 29 19.52 22.95 9.38
CA GLU A 29 19.35 23.78 10.56
C GLU A 29 17.87 23.83 10.96
N PRO A 30 17.51 23.71 12.27
CA PRO A 30 18.40 23.50 13.42
C PRO A 30 18.87 22.06 13.62
N ASN A 31 18.30 21.09 12.89
CA ASN A 31 18.75 19.70 12.79
C ASN A 31 17.98 19.02 11.65
N ALA A 32 18.31 17.76 11.35
CA ALA A 32 17.70 17.04 10.23
C ALA A 32 16.40 16.26 10.56
N ALA A 33 15.83 16.42 11.77
CA ALA A 33 14.66 15.64 12.20
C ALA A 33 13.49 15.78 11.22
N SER A 34 13.03 17.01 10.95
CA SER A 34 11.89 17.25 10.08
C SER A 34 12.10 16.73 8.65
N LEU A 35 13.31 16.89 8.10
CA LEU A 35 13.63 16.36 6.78
C LEU A 35 13.60 14.83 6.77
N SER A 36 14.24 14.20 7.75
CA SER A 36 14.31 12.74 7.85
C SER A 36 12.94 12.09 8.02
N GLU A 37 12.06 12.69 8.84
CA GLU A 37 10.69 12.25 9.06
C GLU A 37 9.85 12.38 7.77
N ALA A 38 9.98 13.49 7.06
CA ALA A 38 9.25 13.71 5.81
C ALA A 38 9.64 12.68 4.73
N VAL A 39 10.94 12.42 4.57
CA VAL A 39 11.42 11.41 3.60
C VAL A 39 10.98 10.01 4.03
N GLN A 40 11.03 9.70 5.33
CA GLN A 40 10.53 8.42 5.85
C GLN A 40 9.04 8.21 5.58
N ALA A 41 8.21 9.22 5.87
CA ALA A 41 6.78 9.17 5.60
C ALA A 41 6.50 8.99 4.10
N ALA A 42 7.23 9.69 3.23
CA ALA A 42 7.11 9.55 1.79
C ALA A 42 7.45 8.12 1.32
N CYS A 43 8.53 7.53 1.83
CA CYS A 43 8.90 6.15 1.53
C CYS A 43 7.81 5.16 1.96
N MET A 44 7.26 5.31 3.16
CA MET A 44 6.18 4.45 3.67
C MET A 44 4.91 4.56 2.81
N LEU A 45 4.48 5.78 2.49
CA LEU A 45 3.32 6.02 1.63
C LEU A 45 3.52 5.46 0.23
N ARG A 46 4.71 5.62 -0.34
CA ARG A 46 5.03 5.09 -1.66
C ARG A 46 5.02 3.57 -1.67
N TYR A 47 5.59 2.94 -0.64
CA TYR A 47 5.59 1.50 -0.48
C TYR A 47 4.15 0.96 -0.40
N GLN A 48 3.31 1.56 0.44
CA GLN A 48 1.90 1.16 0.54
C GLN A 48 1.16 1.30 -0.79
N LYS A 49 1.35 2.42 -1.51
CA LYS A 49 0.76 2.60 -2.85
C LYS A 49 1.18 1.53 -3.85
N CYS A 50 2.43 1.09 -3.81
CA CYS A 50 2.91 0.01 -4.68
C CYS A 50 2.25 -1.33 -4.35
N LEU A 51 2.04 -1.62 -3.06
CA LEU A 51 1.34 -2.81 -2.62
C LEU A 51 -0.14 -2.80 -3.02
N ASP A 52 -0.81 -1.65 -2.85
CA ASP A 52 -2.22 -1.49 -3.17
C ASP A 52 -2.50 -1.53 -4.68
N ALA A 53 -1.58 -1.00 -5.49
CA ALA A 53 -1.68 -1.05 -6.95
C ALA A 53 -1.43 -2.45 -7.54
N ARG A 54 -0.99 -3.40 -6.72
CA ARG A 54 -0.67 -4.75 -7.18
C ARG A 54 -1.97 -5.49 -7.55
N PRO A 55 -2.13 -5.98 -8.80
CA PRO A 55 -3.34 -6.67 -9.20
C PRO A 55 -3.54 -7.96 -8.36
N PRO A 56 -4.81 -8.35 -8.11
CA PRO A 56 -5.15 -9.47 -7.23
C PRO A 56 -4.63 -10.83 -7.71
N SER A 57 -4.08 -10.92 -8.92
CA SER A 57 -3.51 -12.14 -9.51
C SER A 57 -2.10 -12.49 -9.02
N SER A 58 -1.36 -11.58 -8.38
CA SER A 58 -0.03 -11.89 -7.80
C SER A 58 -0.06 -12.25 -6.30
N ILE A 59 -1.23 -12.60 -5.76
CA ILE A 59 -1.33 -13.35 -4.49
C ILE A 59 -1.21 -14.88 -4.75
N SER A 60 -0.96 -15.29 -6.00
CA SER A 60 -0.98 -16.68 -6.47
C SER A 60 0.33 -17.47 -6.28
N CYS A 61 1.13 -17.16 -5.25
CA CYS A 61 2.28 -18.01 -4.88
C CYS A 61 2.42 -18.27 -3.37
N LEU A 62 1.39 -17.99 -2.57
CA LEU A 62 1.25 -18.68 -1.29
C LEU A 62 0.40 -19.93 -1.56
N PRO A 63 0.91 -21.16 -1.30
CA PRO A 63 0.03 -22.33 -1.27
C PRO A 63 -1.05 -22.02 -0.24
N GLY A 64 -2.30 -21.95 -0.71
CA GLY A 64 -3.43 -21.74 0.19
C GLY A 64 -3.39 -22.80 1.29
N PRO A 65 -3.68 -22.44 2.56
CA PRO A 65 -3.69 -23.42 3.63
C PRO A 65 -4.62 -24.58 3.24
N PRO A 66 -4.26 -25.83 3.61
CA PRO A 66 -4.99 -27.03 3.24
C PRO A 66 -6.49 -26.90 3.54
N ALA A 67 -7.30 -27.64 2.78
CA ALA A 67 -8.73 -27.43 2.54
C ALA A 67 -9.63 -27.25 3.78
N ASP A 68 -9.13 -27.52 4.99
CA ASP A 68 -9.89 -27.49 6.24
C ASP A 68 -9.72 -26.22 7.08
N SER A 69 -9.10 -25.15 6.55
CA SER A 69 -9.00 -23.89 7.28
C SER A 69 -10.23 -22.99 7.14
N VAL A 70 -10.80 -22.63 8.31
CA VAL A 70 -12.01 -21.81 8.55
C VAL A 70 -11.96 -20.39 7.94
N ALA A 71 -10.81 -19.99 7.37
CA ALA A 71 -10.57 -18.66 6.80
C ALA A 71 -11.47 -18.30 5.59
N ARG A 72 -12.17 -19.27 4.98
CA ARG A 72 -13.08 -18.98 3.85
C ARG A 72 -14.37 -18.25 4.22
N ARG A 73 -14.81 -18.25 5.49
CA ARG A 73 -16.12 -17.63 5.83
C ARG A 73 -16.11 -16.10 5.90
N VAL A 74 -14.95 -15.45 6.01
CA VAL A 74 -14.91 -13.97 6.18
C VAL A 74 -14.79 -13.24 4.83
N GLY A 75 -14.27 -13.89 3.77
CA GLY A 75 -14.09 -13.26 2.46
C GLY A 75 -15.32 -13.25 1.53
N SER A 76 -16.33 -14.09 1.78
CA SER A 76 -17.49 -14.25 0.87
C SER A 76 -18.73 -13.44 1.26
N SER A 77 -18.81 -12.91 2.48
CA SER A 77 -20.02 -12.20 2.94
C SER A 77 -20.15 -10.77 2.41
N VAL A 78 -19.06 -10.05 2.15
CA VAL A 78 -19.15 -8.66 1.66
C VAL A 78 -19.46 -8.57 0.16
N LYS A 79 -18.95 -9.50 -0.66
CA LYS A 79 -19.12 -9.43 -2.12
C LYS A 79 -20.56 -9.74 -2.57
N LYS A 80 -21.32 -10.52 -1.80
CA LYS A 80 -22.74 -10.82 -2.11
C LYS A 80 -23.72 -9.71 -1.69
N GLY A 81 -23.35 -8.87 -0.71
CA GLY A 81 -24.23 -7.81 -0.20
C GLY A 81 -24.43 -6.66 -1.19
N VAL A 82 -23.36 -6.24 -1.88
CA VAL A 82 -23.43 -5.11 -2.84
C VAL A 82 -24.19 -5.47 -4.11
N GLN A 83 -24.11 -6.72 -4.57
CA GLN A 83 -24.85 -7.16 -5.76
C GLN A 83 -26.37 -7.23 -5.51
N SER A 84 -26.80 -7.48 -4.27
CA SER A 84 -28.23 -7.52 -3.90
C SER A 84 -28.86 -6.13 -3.88
N LEU A 85 -28.14 -5.11 -3.40
CA LEU A 85 -28.67 -3.73 -3.33
C LEU A 85 -28.77 -3.05 -4.70
N LEU A 86 -27.86 -3.35 -5.63
CA LEU A 86 -27.89 -2.83 -7.00
C LEU A 86 -28.96 -3.49 -7.88
N GLY A 87 -29.47 -4.67 -7.50
CA GLY A 87 -30.53 -5.37 -8.23
C GLY A 87 -31.94 -4.82 -7.99
N THR A 88 -32.18 -4.14 -6.86
CA THR A 88 -33.52 -3.67 -6.48
C THR A 88 -33.90 -2.31 -7.08
N PHE A 89 -32.94 -1.52 -7.57
CA PHE A 89 -33.22 -0.17 -8.11
C PHE A 89 -33.54 -0.13 -9.61
N LYS A 90 -33.62 -1.28 -10.29
CA LYS A 90 -33.83 -1.34 -11.75
C LYS A 90 -35.02 -2.20 -12.17
N ARG A 91 -36.12 -2.16 -11.42
CA ARG A 91 -37.43 -2.63 -11.89
C ARG A 91 -38.55 -1.67 -11.50
N SER A 92 -38.51 -0.51 -12.14
CA SER A 92 -39.70 0.33 -12.34
C SER A 92 -40.67 -0.43 -13.25
N GLY A 93 -41.96 -0.39 -12.94
CA GLY A 93 -43.01 -0.41 -13.97
C GLY A 93 -44.03 -1.56 -13.91
N ALA A 94 -45.30 -1.14 -13.88
CA ALA A 94 -46.53 -1.83 -14.25
C ALA A 94 -47.22 -2.71 -13.18
N GLN A 95 -48.25 -2.12 -12.57
CA GLN A 95 -49.32 -2.76 -11.82
C GLN A 95 -50.60 -2.76 -12.69
N THR A 96 -51.51 -3.71 -12.39
CA THR A 96 -52.93 -3.88 -12.78
C THR A 96 -53.26 -4.82 -13.95
N PRO A 97 -54.46 -5.45 -13.95
CA PRO A 97 -55.55 -5.38 -12.96
C PRO A 97 -55.68 -6.61 -12.04
#